data_AF-A0A960VYT8-F1
#
_entry.id   AF-A0A960VYT8-F1
#
_cell.length_a   1.000
_cell.length_b   1.000
_cell.length_c   1.000
_cell.angle_alpha   90.00
_cell.angle_beta   90.00
_cell.angle_gamma   90.00
#
_symmetry.space_group_name_H-M   'P 1'
#
loop_
_entity.id
_entity.type
_entity.pdbx_description
1 polymer ?
#
loop_
_entity_poly.entity_id
_entity_poly.type
_entity_poly.pdbx_seq_one_letter_code
_entity_poly.pdbx_strand_id
1 'polypeptide(L)'
;MKLTLKVFRKYTFLSGLGILFGILIHIGLVWIDSTMAEKPIYLDLEKKFWQSAFSYPFLPLLILEIFLSTLTIFLWMAMRKALKKAHDLDMKRVNYDTTVKTFQEIMSILAQHIASNNNKILDKIEFRRNQGQQTSETIEKSSKNISLILKVLSDISFVEPYISNNKDKKTDLVKELEKRISQIELN
;
A
#
# COMPACT_ATOMS: atom_id res chain seq x y z
N MET A 1 3.79 0.40 -3.66
CA MET A 1 4.06 0.13 -5.09
C MET A 1 3.19 -0.96 -5.71
N LYS A 2 2.71 -1.95 -4.93
CA LYS A 2 1.90 -3.06 -5.48
C LYS A 2 0.54 -2.59 -6.01
N LEU A 3 -0.05 -1.54 -5.41
CA LEU A 3 -1.36 -1.05 -5.82
C LEU A 3 -1.25 -0.20 -7.10
N THR A 4 -0.28 0.72 -7.17
CA THR A 4 0.00 1.50 -8.38
C THR A 4 0.24 0.59 -9.59
N LEU A 5 1.05 -0.46 -9.43
CA LEU A 5 1.34 -1.40 -10.52
C LEU A 5 0.09 -2.17 -10.97
N LYS A 6 -0.78 -2.60 -10.04
CA LYS A 6 -2.05 -3.27 -10.36
C LYS A 6 -2.99 -2.35 -11.13
N VAL A 7 -3.12 -1.10 -10.70
CA VAL A 7 -3.95 -0.09 -11.38
C VAL A 7 -3.42 0.17 -12.78
N PHE A 8 -2.11 0.43 -12.92
CA PHE A 8 -1.49 0.65 -14.22
C PHE A 8 -1.76 -0.52 -15.18
N ARG A 9 -1.43 -1.76 -14.77
CA ARG A 9 -1.67 -2.97 -15.59
C ARG A 9 -3.13 -3.11 -16.03
N LYS A 10 -4.09 -2.88 -15.12
CA LYS A 10 -5.52 -2.99 -15.44
C LYS A 10 -5.94 -2.00 -16.53
N TYR A 11 -5.55 -0.74 -16.39
CA TYR A 11 -5.94 0.29 -17.36
C TYR A 11 -5.18 0.17 -18.68
N THR A 12 -3.89 -0.19 -18.66
CA THR A 12 -3.14 -0.49 -19.90
C THR A 12 -3.76 -1.65 -20.67
N PHE A 13 -4.17 -2.71 -19.97
CA PHE A 13 -4.85 -3.84 -20.60
C PHE A 13 -6.20 -3.43 -21.20
N LEU A 14 -7.03 -2.69 -20.46
CA LEU A 14 -8.32 -2.18 -20.95
C LEU A 14 -8.15 -1.28 -22.17
N SER A 15 -7.17 -0.37 -22.16
CA SER A 15 -6.87 0.50 -23.30
C SER A 15 -6.38 -0.30 -24.50
N GLY A 16 -5.50 -1.28 -24.32
CA GLY A 16 -5.02 -2.14 -25.40
C GLY A 16 -6.15 -2.97 -26.04
N LEU A 17 -7.06 -3.50 -25.22
CA LEU A 17 -8.22 -4.27 -25.68
C LEU A 17 -9.21 -3.37 -26.43
N GLY A 18 -9.40 -2.13 -25.96
CA GLY A 18 -10.20 -1.11 -26.65
C GLY A 18 -9.62 -0.72 -28.02
N ILE A 19 -8.30 -0.53 -28.13
CA ILE A 19 -7.63 -0.24 -29.40
C ILE A 19 -7.80 -1.40 -30.38
N LEU A 20 -7.55 -2.63 -29.93
CA LEU A 20 -7.71 -3.82 -30.77
C LEU A 20 -9.14 -3.96 -31.30
N PHE A 21 -10.13 -3.80 -30.42
CA PHE A 21 -11.54 -3.87 -30.78
C PHE A 21 -11.95 -2.75 -31.75
N GLY A 22 -11.43 -1.54 -31.55
CA GLY A 22 -11.65 -0.41 -32.47
C GLY A 22 -11.09 -0.69 -33.87
N ILE A 23 -9.87 -1.24 -33.97
CA ILE A 23 -9.27 -1.63 -35.25
C ILE A 23 -10.11 -2.71 -35.95
N LEU A 24 -10.57 -3.72 -35.21
CA LEU A 24 -11.40 -4.79 -35.77
C LEU A 24 -12.72 -4.27 -36.32
N ILE A 25 -13.39 -3.36 -35.60
CA ILE A 25 -14.62 -2.73 -36.10
C ILE A 25 -14.33 -1.89 -37.34
N HIS A 26 -13.27 -1.08 -37.33
CA HIS A 26 -12.93 -0.22 -38.46
C HIS A 26 -12.63 -1.04 -39.73
N ILE A 27 -11.82 -2.11 -39.62
CA ILE A 27 -11.54 -3.03 -40.74
C ILE A 27 -12.82 -3.71 -41.22
N GLY A 28 -13.69 -4.15 -40.29
CA GLY A 28 -14.96 -4.78 -40.63
C GLY A 28 -15.90 -3.86 -41.40
N LEU A 29 -15.99 -2.60 -41.00
CA LEU A 29 -16.80 -1.60 -41.70
C LEU A 29 -16.24 -1.28 -43.09
N VAL A 30 -14.92 -1.10 -43.21
CA VAL A 30 -14.26 -0.91 -44.51
C VAL A 30 -14.47 -2.11 -45.43
N TRP A 31 -14.44 -3.33 -44.90
CA TRP A 31 -14.72 -4.55 -45.65
C TRP A 31 -16.17 -4.61 -46.14
N ILE A 32 -17.14 -4.29 -45.28
CA ILE A 32 -18.56 -4.25 -45.65
C ILE A 32 -18.77 -3.20 -46.76
N ASP A 33 -18.26 -1.98 -46.59
CA ASP A 33 -18.36 -0.94 -47.61
C ASP A 33 -17.70 -1.37 -48.94
N SER A 34 -16.52 -1.99 -48.87
CA SER A 34 -15.80 -2.48 -50.06
C SER A 34 -16.55 -3.61 -50.79
N THR A 35 -17.39 -4.37 -50.11
CA THR A 35 -18.14 -5.49 -50.70
C THR A 35 -19.55 -5.08 -51.14
N MET A 36 -20.10 -3.99 -50.59
CA MET A 36 -21.43 -3.46 -50.95
C MET A 36 -21.38 -2.33 -51.99
N ALA A 37 -20.21 -1.73 -52.26
CA ALA A 37 -20.09 -0.68 -53.26
C ALA A 37 -20.05 -1.22 -54.71
N GLU A 38 -21.11 -0.99 -55.48
CA GLU A 38 -21.18 -1.35 -56.92
C GLU A 38 -20.31 -0.45 -57.83
N LYS A 39 -19.76 0.66 -57.31
CA LYS A 39 -18.85 1.58 -58.01
C LYS A 39 -17.74 2.05 -57.06
N PRO A 40 -16.50 2.27 -57.56
CA PRO A 40 -15.41 2.79 -56.74
C PRO A 40 -15.78 4.17 -56.19
N ILE A 41 -15.64 4.32 -54.87
CA ILE A 41 -15.85 5.59 -54.16
C ILE A 41 -14.72 6.54 -54.58
N TYR A 42 -14.98 7.45 -55.51
CA TYR A 42 -14.04 8.51 -55.86
C TYR A 42 -14.03 9.56 -54.74
N LEU A 43 -13.01 9.49 -53.87
CA LEU A 43 -12.69 10.52 -52.89
C LEU A 43 -12.16 11.76 -53.61
N ASP A 44 -13.05 12.62 -54.11
CA ASP A 44 -12.69 13.96 -54.60
C ASP A 44 -12.52 14.92 -53.40
N LEU A 45 -11.38 14.77 -52.72
CA LEU A 45 -11.00 15.53 -51.53
C LEU A 45 -10.77 17.02 -51.82
N GLU A 46 -10.60 17.40 -53.09
CA GLU A 46 -10.21 18.76 -53.48
C GLU A 46 -11.43 19.67 -53.71
N LYS A 47 -12.53 19.15 -54.27
CA LYS A 47 -13.73 19.95 -54.58
C LYS A 47 -14.99 19.59 -53.78
N LYS A 48 -15.06 18.39 -53.20
CA LYS A 48 -16.29 17.87 -52.57
C LYS A 48 -16.05 17.22 -51.20
N PHE A 49 -15.00 17.63 -50.50
CA PHE A 49 -14.65 17.12 -49.17
C PHE A 49 -15.86 16.99 -48.23
N TRP A 50 -16.66 18.05 -48.07
CA TRP A 50 -17.84 18.03 -47.19
C TRP A 50 -18.94 17.07 -47.66
N GLN A 51 -19.19 16.94 -48.97
CA GLN A 51 -20.18 16.01 -49.50
C GLN A 51 -19.73 14.55 -49.41
N SER A 52 -18.42 14.31 -49.53
CA SER A 52 -17.83 12.96 -49.46
C SER A 52 -17.66 12.50 -48.01
N ALA A 53 -17.13 13.35 -47.14
CA ALA A 53 -16.89 13.06 -45.73
C ALA A 53 -18.19 12.97 -44.89
N PHE A 54 -19.24 13.70 -45.28
CA PHE A 54 -20.58 13.61 -44.66
C PHE A 54 -21.60 12.87 -45.54
N SER A 55 -21.12 12.05 -46.49
CA SER A 55 -22.02 11.16 -47.22
C SER A 55 -22.67 10.15 -46.26
N TYR A 56 -23.90 9.74 -46.58
CA TYR A 56 -24.69 8.82 -45.75
C TYR A 56 -23.93 7.55 -45.27
N PRO A 57 -23.02 6.91 -46.04
CA PRO A 57 -22.24 5.77 -45.55
C PRO A 57 -21.08 6.15 -44.61
N PHE A 58 -20.48 7.33 -44.74
CA PHE A 58 -19.34 7.76 -43.90
C PHE A 58 -19.76 8.37 -42.55
N LEU A 59 -21.00 8.85 -42.45
CA LEU A 59 -21.49 9.53 -41.25
C LEU A 59 -21.56 8.61 -40.01
N PRO A 60 -22.01 7.33 -40.10
CA PRO A 60 -21.92 6.37 -38.99
C PRO A 60 -20.48 6.06 -38.55
N LEU A 61 -19.55 5.94 -39.50
CA LEU A 61 -18.13 5.71 -39.23
C LEU A 61 -17.52 6.87 -38.43
N LEU A 62 -17.78 8.11 -38.86
CA LEU A 62 -17.30 9.32 -38.21
C LEU A 62 -17.89 9.48 -36.79
N ILE A 63 -19.18 9.18 -36.59
CA ILE A 63 -19.81 9.19 -35.26
C ILE A 63 -19.13 8.18 -34.32
N LEU A 64 -18.86 6.96 -34.82
CA LEU A 64 -18.21 5.92 -34.04
C LEU A 64 -16.78 6.30 -33.65
N GLU A 65 -16.00 6.88 -34.56
CA GLU A 65 -14.64 7.36 -34.28
C GLU A 65 -14.62 8.48 -33.22
N ILE A 66 -15.54 9.44 -33.32
CA ILE A 66 -15.66 10.51 -32.31
C ILE A 66 -16.01 9.92 -30.94
N PHE A 67 -16.95 8.96 -30.89
CA PHE A 67 -17.33 8.28 -29.66
C PHE A 67 -16.14 7.53 -29.03
N LEU A 68 -15.44 6.71 -29.81
CA LEU A 68 -14.28 5.94 -29.34
C LEU A 68 -13.12 6.85 -28.90
N SER A 69 -12.88 7.94 -29.62
CA SER A 69 -11.88 8.95 -29.26
C SER A 69 -12.21 9.62 -27.92
N THR A 70 -13.47 10.03 -27.75
CA THR A 70 -13.95 10.63 -26.50
C THR A 70 -13.85 9.65 -25.33
N LEU A 71 -14.23 8.39 -25.55
CA LEU A 71 -14.11 7.33 -24.54
C LEU A 71 -12.65 7.10 -24.15
N THR A 72 -11.74 7.09 -25.12
CA THR A 72 -10.30 6.94 -24.88
C THR A 72 -9.74 8.06 -24.01
N ILE A 73 -10.12 9.31 -24.31
CA ILE A 73 -9.73 10.48 -23.51
C ILE A 73 -10.30 10.37 -22.08
N PHE A 74 -11.56 9.95 -21.92
CA PHE A 74 -12.18 9.76 -20.62
C PHE A 74 -11.46 8.67 -19.80
N LEU A 75 -11.17 7.52 -20.41
CA LEU A 75 -10.44 6.42 -19.78
C LEU A 75 -9.02 6.83 -19.38
N TRP A 76 -8.34 7.61 -20.21
CA TRP A 76 -7.02 8.18 -19.90
C TRP A 76 -7.06 9.09 -18.66
N MET A 77 -8.05 9.99 -18.59
CA MET A 77 -8.23 10.85 -17.42
C MET A 77 -8.56 10.05 -16.16
N ALA A 78 -9.42 9.04 -16.25
CA ALA A 78 -9.77 8.16 -15.14
C ALA A 78 -8.55 7.37 -14.65
N MET A 79 -7.74 6.84 -15.57
CA MET A 79 -6.48 6.15 -15.25
C MET A 79 -5.52 7.08 -14.51
N ARG A 80 -5.30 8.31 -14.98
CA ARG A 80 -4.41 9.28 -14.32
C ARG A 80 -4.85 9.56 -12.87
N LYS A 81 -6.15 9.77 -12.66
CA LYS A 81 -6.72 10.00 -11.31
C LYS A 81 -6.52 8.77 -10.41
N ALA A 82 -6.81 7.57 -10.93
CA ALA A 82 -6.66 6.33 -10.19
C ALA A 82 -5.19 6.04 -9.83
N LEU A 83 -4.27 6.30 -10.76
CA LEU A 83 -2.83 6.12 -10.56
C LEU A 83 -2.31 7.05 -9.46
N LYS A 84 -2.69 8.33 -9.50
CA LYS A 84 -2.33 9.31 -8.45
C LYS A 84 -2.83 8.84 -7.08
N LYS A 85 -4.11 8.48 -6.96
CA LYS A 85 -4.69 8.00 -5.70
C LYS A 85 -3.99 6.72 -5.20
N ALA A 86 -3.69 5.78 -6.10
CA ALA A 86 -3.00 4.55 -5.74
C ALA A 86 -1.56 4.82 -5.27
N HIS A 87 -0.86 5.76 -5.91
CA HIS A 87 0.46 6.20 -5.49
C HIS A 87 0.42 6.88 -4.12
N ASP A 88 -0.52 7.79 -3.88
CA ASP A 88 -0.68 8.45 -2.58
C ASP A 88 -0.94 7.43 -1.45
N LEU A 89 -1.76 6.41 -1.72
CA LEU A 89 -2.01 5.32 -0.77
C LEU A 89 -0.76 4.46 -0.53
N ASP A 90 -0.02 4.15 -1.59
CA ASP A 90 1.24 3.42 -1.49
C ASP A 90 2.28 4.22 -0.68
N MET A 91 2.38 5.53 -0.89
CA MET A 91 3.27 6.42 -0.13
C MET A 91 2.85 6.54 1.33
N LYS A 92 1.55 6.69 1.62
CA LYS A 92 1.04 6.66 3.01
C LYS A 92 1.41 5.36 3.72
N ARG A 93 1.30 4.23 3.03
CA ARG A 93 1.70 2.93 3.58
C ARG A 93 3.20 2.86 3.84
N VAL A 94 4.03 3.29 2.89
CA VAL A 94 5.49 3.32 3.07
C VAL A 94 5.86 4.20 4.26
N ASN A 95 5.26 5.39 4.36
CA ASN A 95 5.51 6.29 5.49
C ASN A 95 5.09 5.65 6.81
N TYR A 96 3.92 5.00 6.87
CA TYR A 96 3.47 4.27 8.05
C TYR A 96 4.45 3.14 8.43
N ASP A 97 4.86 2.31 7.48
CA ASP A 97 5.80 1.20 7.71
C ASP A 97 7.16 1.74 8.20
N THR A 98 7.66 2.84 7.62
CA THR A 98 8.89 3.50 8.06
C THR A 98 8.74 4.05 9.47
N THR A 99 7.66 4.77 9.76
CA THR A 99 7.39 5.31 11.10
C THR A 99 7.32 4.21 12.15
N VAL A 100 6.63 3.10 11.87
CA VAL A 100 6.57 1.93 12.77
C VAL A 100 7.95 1.35 13.02
N LYS A 101 8.75 1.14 11.98
CA LYS A 101 10.13 0.63 12.12
C LYS A 101 11.01 1.57 12.94
N THR A 102 10.96 2.88 12.67
CA THR A 102 11.70 3.87 13.45
C THR A 102 11.27 3.86 14.91
N PHE A 103 9.97 3.75 15.20
CA PHE A 103 9.51 3.61 16.60
C PHE A 103 10.01 2.32 17.26
N GLN A 104 10.03 1.20 16.55
CA GLN A 104 10.58 -0.05 17.05
C GLN A 104 12.08 0.07 17.36
N GLU A 105 12.84 0.72 16.49
CA GLU A 105 14.28 0.98 16.70
C GLU A 105 14.52 1.91 17.90
N ILE A 106 13.79 3.03 17.99
CA ILE A 106 13.85 3.94 19.14
C ILE A 106 13.51 3.18 20.42
N MET A 107 12.49 2.32 20.40
CA MET A 107 12.11 1.55 21.57
C MET A 107 13.14 0.50 21.97
N SER A 108 13.77 -0.15 21.00
CA SER A 108 14.89 -1.05 21.26
C SER A 108 16.06 -0.31 21.93
N ILE A 109 16.41 0.87 21.44
CA ILE A 109 17.49 1.70 22.00
C ILE A 109 17.14 2.12 23.45
N LEU A 110 15.91 2.58 23.68
CA LEU A 110 15.45 2.95 25.01
C LEU A 110 15.45 1.76 25.97
N ALA A 111 14.96 0.60 25.55
CA ALA A 111 14.96 -0.61 26.35
C ALA A 111 16.40 -1.03 26.72
N GLN A 112 17.35 -0.94 25.79
CA GLN A 112 18.76 -1.24 26.04
C GLN A 112 19.38 -0.27 27.07
N HIS A 113 19.09 1.03 26.95
CA HIS A 113 19.58 2.02 27.92
C HIS A 113 18.99 1.82 29.31
N ILE A 114 17.69 1.53 29.41
CA ILE A 114 17.04 1.24 30.69
C ILE A 114 17.64 -0.04 31.30
N ALA A 115 17.75 -1.12 30.52
CA ALA A 115 18.34 -2.37 30.98
C ALA A 115 19.79 -2.18 31.47
N SER A 116 20.60 -1.44 30.72
CA SER A 116 22.00 -1.18 31.08
C SER A 116 22.11 -0.43 32.41
N ASN A 117 21.31 0.63 32.59
CA ASN A 117 21.32 1.40 33.84
C ASN A 117 20.73 0.61 35.01
N ASN A 118 19.70 -0.19 34.76
CA ASN A 118 19.10 -1.05 35.77
C ASN A 118 20.07 -2.13 36.26
N ASN A 119 20.83 -2.74 35.35
CA ASN A 119 21.88 -3.69 35.71
C ASN A 119 22.98 -3.03 36.56
N LYS A 120 23.42 -1.81 36.22
CA LYS A 120 24.37 -1.07 37.07
C LYS A 120 23.84 -0.81 38.49
N ILE A 121 22.54 -0.58 38.64
CA ILE A 121 21.91 -0.43 39.97
C ILE A 121 21.96 -1.77 40.72
N LEU A 122 21.59 -2.87 40.07
CA LEU A 122 21.63 -4.21 40.65
C LEU A 122 23.05 -4.64 41.04
N ASP A 123 24.04 -4.41 40.18
CA ASP A 123 25.46 -4.69 40.45
C ASP A 123 25.94 -3.91 41.68
N LYS A 124 25.53 -2.65 41.81
CA LYS A 124 25.88 -1.80 42.97
C LYS A 124 25.20 -2.26 44.25
N ILE A 125 23.96 -2.75 44.17
CA ILE A 125 23.24 -3.36 45.28
C ILE A 125 23.96 -4.64 45.74
N GLU A 126 24.34 -5.50 44.79
CA GLU A 126 25.07 -6.74 45.07
C GLU A 126 26.44 -6.46 45.70
N PHE A 127 27.18 -5.50 45.15
CA PHE A 127 28.46 -5.07 45.73
C PHE A 127 28.31 -4.61 47.19
N ARG A 128 27.30 -3.80 47.51
CA ARG A 128 27.02 -3.36 48.89
C ARG A 128 26.66 -4.53 49.80
N ARG A 129 25.86 -5.48 49.31
CA ARG A 129 25.50 -6.69 50.05
C ARG A 129 26.74 -7.53 50.39
N ASN A 130 27.66 -7.69 49.44
CA ASN A 130 28.93 -8.41 49.64
C ASN A 130 29.85 -7.73 50.65
N GLN A 131 29.69 -6.42 50.86
CA GLN A 131 30.37 -5.65 51.90
C GLN A 131 29.64 -5.65 53.26
N GLY A 132 28.52 -6.37 53.39
CA GLY A 132 27.70 -6.39 54.60
C GLY A 132 26.91 -5.10 54.84
N GLN A 133 26.80 -4.23 53.84
CA GLN A 133 26.04 -2.99 53.95
C GLN A 133 24.55 -3.22 53.68
N GLN A 134 23.69 -2.53 54.44
CA GLN A 134 22.24 -2.61 54.24
C GLN A 134 21.84 -1.98 52.90
N THR A 135 21.09 -2.73 52.10
CA THR A 135 20.58 -2.30 50.79
C THR A 135 19.11 -1.87 50.90
N SER A 136 18.69 -0.95 50.03
CA SER A 136 17.27 -0.55 49.97
C SER A 136 16.45 -1.60 49.22
N GLU A 137 15.60 -2.32 49.95
CA GLU A 137 14.68 -3.31 49.37
C GLU A 137 13.75 -2.71 48.32
N THR A 138 13.28 -1.47 48.53
CA THR A 138 12.43 -0.77 47.57
C THR A 138 13.13 -0.56 46.22
N ILE A 139 14.40 -0.17 46.23
CA ILE A 139 15.18 0.06 45.00
C ILE A 139 15.45 -1.29 44.31
N GLU A 140 15.76 -2.33 45.07
CA GLU A 140 15.97 -3.67 44.53
C GLU A 140 14.70 -4.24 43.89
N LYS A 141 13.55 -4.16 44.59
CA LYS A 141 12.26 -4.61 44.05
C LYS A 141 11.89 -3.82 42.79
N SER A 142 12.04 -2.50 42.82
CA SER A 142 11.78 -1.65 41.65
C SER A 142 12.67 -2.03 40.46
N SER A 143 13.96 -2.28 40.71
CA SER A 143 14.92 -2.66 39.66
C SER A 143 14.58 -4.03 39.06
N LYS A 144 14.16 -5.00 39.88
CA LYS A 144 13.68 -6.30 39.40
C LYS A 144 12.40 -6.16 38.56
N ASN A 145 11.46 -5.33 38.99
CA ASN A 145 10.22 -5.07 38.25
C ASN A 145 10.50 -4.42 36.88
N ILE A 146 11.45 -3.48 36.81
CA ILE A 146 11.88 -2.88 35.54
C ILE A 146 12.40 -3.96 34.58
N SER A 147 13.25 -4.89 35.05
CA SER A 147 13.74 -6.00 34.22
C SER A 147 12.62 -6.90 33.71
N LEU A 148 11.63 -7.21 34.55
CA LEU A 148 10.48 -8.03 34.17
C LEU A 148 9.60 -7.33 33.12
N ILE A 149 9.32 -6.03 33.32
CA ILE A 149 8.54 -5.23 32.38
C ILE A 149 9.24 -5.14 31.02
N LEU A 150 10.56 -4.90 30.99
CA LEU A 150 11.34 -4.87 29.76
C LEU A 150 11.31 -6.21 29.02
N LYS A 151 11.37 -7.32 29.76
CA LYS A 151 11.22 -8.67 29.18
C LYS A 151 9.85 -8.85 28.54
N VAL A 152 8.76 -8.52 29.24
CA VAL A 152 7.40 -8.62 28.71
C VAL A 152 7.22 -7.73 27.47
N LEU A 153 7.75 -6.50 27.51
CA LEU A 153 7.71 -5.59 26.38
C LEU A 153 8.43 -6.19 25.16
N SER A 154 9.59 -6.79 25.37
CA SER A 154 10.35 -7.47 24.33
C SER A 154 9.59 -8.66 23.74
N ASP A 155 9.00 -9.50 24.60
CA ASP A 155 8.27 -10.70 24.18
C ASP A 155 7.05 -10.32 23.32
N ILE A 156 6.26 -9.35 23.76
CA ILE A 156 5.07 -8.87 23.02
C ILE A 156 5.46 -8.15 21.72
N SER A 157 6.53 -7.36 21.73
CA SER A 157 6.89 -6.52 20.58
C SER A 157 7.68 -7.27 19.51
N PHE A 158 8.48 -8.28 19.89
CA PHE A 158 9.46 -8.90 18.99
C PHE A 158 9.37 -10.43 18.89
N VAL A 159 8.71 -11.12 19.83
CA VAL A 159 8.64 -12.59 19.83
C VAL A 159 7.26 -13.08 19.39
N GLU A 160 6.21 -12.64 20.10
CA GLU A 160 4.83 -13.08 19.84
C GLU A 160 4.32 -12.80 18.41
N PRO A 161 4.63 -11.66 17.77
CA PRO A 161 4.16 -11.40 16.41
C PRO A 161 4.67 -12.40 15.37
N TYR A 162 5.76 -13.12 15.68
CA TYR A 162 6.40 -14.07 14.75
C TYR A 162 6.15 -15.54 15.12
N ILE A 163 5.83 -15.84 16.39
CA ILE A 163 5.53 -17.20 16.87
C ILE A 163 4.02 -17.47 16.89
N SER A 164 3.19 -16.45 17.08
CA SER A 164 1.74 -16.57 17.08
C SER A 164 1.22 -16.84 15.67
N ASN A 165 0.75 -18.07 15.43
CA ASN A 165 0.11 -18.48 14.18
C ASN A 165 -1.28 -17.83 13.97
N ASN A 166 -1.73 -16.96 14.88
CA ASN A 166 -3.03 -16.28 14.80
C ASN A 166 -2.94 -15.04 13.91
N LYS A 167 -2.84 -15.24 12.59
CA LYS A 167 -2.94 -14.16 11.60
C LYS A 167 -4.32 -13.47 11.57
N ASP A 168 -5.34 -14.07 12.18
CA ASP A 168 -6.74 -13.62 12.08
C ASP A 168 -7.31 -12.96 13.35
N LYS A 169 -6.64 -13.05 14.51
CA LYS A 169 -7.06 -12.29 15.70
C LYS A 169 -6.30 -10.97 15.74
N LYS A 170 -7.03 -9.88 15.51
CA LYS A 170 -6.56 -8.51 15.75
C LYS A 170 -6.41 -8.32 17.27
N THR A 171 -5.36 -8.91 17.85
CA THR A 171 -5.07 -8.81 19.27
C THR A 171 -4.59 -7.40 19.56
N ASP A 172 -5.24 -6.72 20.52
CA ASP A 172 -4.81 -5.43 21.00
C ASP A 172 -3.57 -5.61 21.87
N LEU A 173 -2.39 -5.44 21.25
CA LEU A 173 -1.09 -5.65 21.90
C LEU A 173 -0.90 -4.75 23.13
N VAL A 174 -1.56 -3.60 23.17
CA VAL A 174 -1.49 -2.67 24.31
C VAL A 174 -2.23 -3.26 25.51
N LYS A 175 -3.44 -3.79 25.29
CA LYS A 175 -4.20 -4.44 26.37
C LYS A 175 -3.51 -5.69 26.92
N GLU A 176 -2.87 -6.45 26.05
CA GLU A 176 -2.11 -7.63 26.48
C GLU A 176 -0.87 -7.22 27.30
N LEU A 177 -0.18 -6.15 26.89
CA LEU A 177 0.92 -5.57 27.65
C LEU A 177 0.46 -5.07 29.03
N GLU A 178 -0.60 -4.27 29.09
CA GLU A 178 -1.19 -3.75 30.34
C GLU A 178 -1.53 -4.89 31.29
N LYS A 179 -2.23 -5.92 30.78
CA LYS A 179 -2.61 -7.10 31.57
C LYS A 179 -1.40 -7.80 32.18
N ARG A 180 -0.31 -7.99 31.42
CA ARG A 180 0.90 -8.67 31.92
C ARG A 180 1.70 -7.80 32.89
N ILE A 181 1.75 -6.49 32.67
CA ILE A 181 2.40 -5.55 33.59
C ILE A 181 1.67 -5.54 34.94
N SER A 182 0.33 -5.48 34.94
CA SER A 182 -0.45 -5.51 36.19
C SER A 182 -0.21 -6.78 37.01
N GLN A 183 0.09 -7.92 36.37
CA GLN A 183 0.43 -9.16 37.07
C GLN A 183 1.81 -9.12 37.73
N ILE A 184 2.75 -8.31 37.22
CA ILE A 184 4.07 -8.10 37.81
C ILE A 184 3.97 -7.21 39.06
N GLU A 185 3.12 -6.19 39.04
CA GLU A 185 2.94 -5.26 40.17
C GLU A 185 2.24 -5.87 41.38
N LEU A 186 1.45 -6.93 41.17
CA LEU A 186 0.71 -7.65 42.21
C LEU A 186 1.55 -8.71 42.95
N ASN A 187 2.79 -8.97 42.50
CA ASN A 187 3.74 -9.90 43.14
C ASN A 187 4.91 -9.15 43.83
#